data_AF-A0A9Q0BUV0-F1
#
_entry.id   AF-A0A9Q0BUV0-F1
#
_cell.length_a   1.000
_cell.length_b   1.000
_cell.length_c   1.000
_cell.angle_alpha   90.00
_cell.angle_beta   90.00
_cell.angle_gamma   90.00
#
_symmetry.space_group_name_H-M   'P 1'
#
loop_
_entity.id
_entity.type
_entity.pdbx_description
1 polymer ?
#
loop_
_entity_poly.entity_id
_entity_poly.type
_entity_poly.pdbx_seq_one_letter_code
_entity_poly.pdbx_strand_id
1 'polypeptide(L)'
;MPHLRRSEQGRILFVSAHAHQGAKIDFDDPLNVGTWSVKFHAREAFAHSKLCVLLATRWLARELKGTSVTVNCCTPGLVRGTRHFRNSPLMSSICVKAVTYPWMWLFMKNAFEGAQCAIRLATDPQLKEVTGEYFNDCEIVESSEMGQDKELAKKLYMQTIKTLESVTKLTVDREAYGMDLELQMEMESELRLEAPAEAETETNQAAEEKGKENGEEQRQSLK
;
A
#
# COMPACT_ATOMS: atom_id res chain seq x y z
N MET A 1 -4.10 13.65 -9.70
CA MET A 1 -2.72 14.22 -9.69
C MET A 1 -2.51 15.31 -10.75
N PRO A 2 -3.06 16.53 -10.56
CA PRO A 2 -3.11 17.55 -11.62
C PRO A 2 -1.74 18.15 -11.97
N HIS A 3 -0.85 18.34 -11.00
CA HIS A 3 0.47 18.95 -11.25
C HIS A 3 1.38 18.06 -12.11
N LEU A 4 1.39 16.74 -11.86
CA LEU A 4 2.21 15.79 -12.62
C LEU A 4 1.72 15.64 -14.07
N ARG A 5 0.39 15.65 -14.29
CA ARG A 5 -0.21 15.56 -15.62
C ARG A 5 0.04 16.80 -16.49
N ARG A 6 0.37 17.95 -15.90
CA ARG A 6 0.77 19.16 -16.62
C ARG A 6 2.25 19.18 -17.04
N SER A 7 3.08 18.29 -16.48
CA SER A 7 4.48 18.17 -16.88
C SER A 7 4.58 17.55 -18.28
N GLU A 8 5.56 17.99 -19.06
CA GLU A 8 5.91 17.35 -20.35
C GLU A 8 6.24 15.86 -20.15
N GLN A 9 6.86 15.53 -19.02
CA GLN A 9 7.11 14.15 -18.58
C GLN A 9 7.04 14.07 -17.05
N GLY A 10 5.94 13.54 -16.52
CA GLY A 10 5.80 13.29 -15.09
C GLY A 10 6.49 11.99 -14.70
N ARG A 11 7.22 11.97 -13.57
CA ARG A 11 7.86 10.74 -13.07
C ARG A 11 7.57 10.55 -11.58
N ILE A 12 6.95 9.42 -11.24
CA ILE A 12 6.73 8.99 -9.87
C ILE A 12 7.68 7.83 -9.60
N LEU A 13 8.51 7.96 -8.57
CA LEU A 13 9.51 6.96 -8.22
C LEU A 13 9.29 6.51 -6.80
N PHE A 14 9.13 5.20 -6.64
CA PHE A 14 9.07 4.57 -5.34
C PHE A 14 10.38 3.86 -4.99
N VAL A 15 10.76 3.89 -3.71
CA VAL A 15 11.94 3.19 -3.21
C VAL A 15 11.51 1.98 -2.40
N SER A 16 11.59 0.81 -3.03
CA SER A 16 11.38 -0.48 -2.40
C SER A 16 12.70 -1.04 -1.82
N ALA A 17 12.74 -2.32 -1.49
CA ALA A 17 13.95 -3.06 -1.10
C ALA A 17 13.81 -4.53 -1.48
N HIS A 18 14.94 -5.24 -1.58
CA HIS A 18 14.97 -6.71 -1.80
C HIS A 18 14.13 -7.52 -0.79
N ALA A 19 13.87 -6.96 0.39
CA ALA A 19 13.03 -7.57 1.41
C ALA A 19 11.60 -7.93 0.93
N HIS A 20 11.08 -7.28 -0.13
CA HIS A 20 9.76 -7.61 -0.67
C HIS A 20 9.63 -9.07 -1.16
N GLN A 21 10.74 -9.74 -1.48
CA GLN A 21 10.74 -11.15 -1.89
C GLN A 21 10.31 -12.11 -0.77
N GLY A 22 10.60 -11.77 0.49
CA GLY A 22 10.22 -12.57 1.66
C GLY A 22 8.96 -12.08 2.36
N ALA A 23 8.21 -11.17 1.75
CA ALA A 23 6.98 -10.66 2.32
C ALA A 23 5.90 -11.75 2.37
N LYS A 24 5.06 -11.71 3.40
CA LYS A 24 3.81 -12.45 3.48
C LYS A 24 2.69 -11.43 3.51
N ILE A 25 1.63 -11.68 2.76
CA ILE A 25 0.47 -10.80 2.69
C ILE A 25 -0.78 -11.64 2.87
N ASP A 26 -1.75 -11.08 3.58
CA ASP A 26 -3.09 -11.62 3.63
C ASP A 26 -3.85 -11.06 2.42
N PHE A 27 -4.45 -11.93 1.60
CA PHE A 27 -5.16 -11.51 0.39
C PHE A 27 -6.47 -10.79 0.71
N ASP A 28 -7.05 -11.07 1.88
CA ASP A 28 -8.31 -10.47 2.34
C ASP A 28 -8.07 -9.19 3.15
N ASP A 29 -6.87 -9.05 3.72
CA ASP A 29 -6.41 -7.84 4.42
C ASP A 29 -5.00 -7.41 3.97
N PRO A 30 -4.83 -6.95 2.72
CA PRO A 30 -3.50 -6.62 2.18
C PRO A 30 -2.83 -5.40 2.82
N LEU A 31 -3.58 -4.51 3.48
CA LEU A 31 -2.99 -3.46 4.31
C LEU A 31 -2.72 -3.87 5.75
N ASN A 32 -3.22 -5.04 6.14
CA ASN A 32 -3.00 -5.60 7.44
C ASN A 32 -3.58 -4.74 8.58
N VAL A 33 -4.78 -4.21 8.36
CA VAL A 33 -5.49 -3.35 9.33
C VAL A 33 -6.30 -4.16 10.35
N GLY A 34 -6.70 -5.38 10.01
CA GLY A 34 -7.52 -6.29 10.81
C GLY A 34 -6.76 -7.49 11.37
N THR A 35 -5.88 -8.15 10.61
CA THR A 35 -5.46 -9.53 10.91
C THR A 35 -4.10 -9.69 11.64
N TRP A 36 -3.09 -8.82 11.45
CA TRP A 36 -1.78 -8.93 12.14
C TRP A 36 -1.50 -7.92 13.25
N SER A 37 -2.50 -7.17 13.71
CA SER A 37 -2.33 -6.26 14.86
C SER A 37 -1.90 -6.97 16.16
N VAL A 38 -1.91 -8.31 16.20
CA VAL A 38 -1.70 -9.12 17.40
C VAL A 38 -0.25 -9.63 17.57
N LYS A 39 0.57 -9.76 16.51
CA LYS A 39 1.98 -10.21 16.60
C LYS A 39 2.89 -9.47 15.61
N PHE A 40 3.42 -8.33 16.05
CA PHE A 40 4.32 -7.51 15.24
C PHE A 40 5.74 -8.08 15.17
N HIS A 41 6.19 -8.42 13.96
CA HIS A 41 7.59 -8.75 13.67
C HIS A 41 8.20 -7.71 12.73
N ALA A 42 9.16 -6.94 13.23
CA ALA A 42 9.72 -5.79 12.49
C ALA A 42 10.27 -6.14 11.10
N ARG A 43 10.86 -7.34 10.92
CA ARG A 43 11.40 -7.78 9.62
C ARG A 43 10.28 -8.14 8.64
N GLU A 44 9.24 -8.82 9.10
CA GLU A 44 8.09 -9.20 8.28
C GLU A 44 7.27 -7.96 7.90
N ALA A 45 7.01 -7.06 8.86
CA ALA A 45 6.34 -5.79 8.60
C ALA A 45 7.13 -4.91 7.61
N PHE A 46 8.46 -4.88 7.71
CA PHE A 46 9.29 -4.19 6.74
C PHE A 46 9.20 -4.83 5.34
N ALA A 47 9.35 -6.15 5.24
CA ALA A 47 9.19 -6.87 3.98
C ALA A 47 7.82 -6.61 3.33
N HIS A 48 6.76 -6.71 4.13
CA HIS A 48 5.38 -6.40 3.73
C HIS A 48 5.26 -4.97 3.19
N SER A 49 5.75 -3.96 3.92
CA SER A 49 5.70 -2.56 3.45
C SER A 49 6.39 -2.36 2.10
N LYS A 50 7.47 -3.11 1.83
CA LYS A 50 8.22 -3.05 0.57
C LYS A 50 7.50 -3.77 -0.57
N LEU A 51 6.74 -4.81 -0.28
CA LEU A 51 5.81 -5.42 -1.22
C LEU A 51 4.64 -4.48 -1.56
N CYS A 52 4.02 -3.84 -0.57
CA CYS A 52 2.94 -2.87 -0.78
C CYS A 52 3.36 -1.72 -1.70
N VAL A 53 4.60 -1.22 -1.54
CA VAL A 53 5.16 -0.18 -2.42
C VAL A 53 5.23 -0.64 -3.88
N LEU A 54 5.63 -1.90 -4.12
CA LEU A 54 5.73 -2.48 -5.46
C LEU A 54 4.33 -2.67 -6.08
N LEU A 55 3.38 -3.19 -5.30
CA LEU A 55 1.98 -3.33 -5.71
C LEU A 55 1.37 -1.98 -6.06
N ALA A 56 1.57 -0.96 -5.22
CA ALA A 56 1.11 0.40 -5.47
C ALA A 56 1.74 0.98 -6.75
N THR A 57 3.04 0.73 -6.98
CA THR A 57 3.71 1.15 -8.23
C THR A 57 3.00 0.59 -9.45
N ARG A 58 2.69 -0.71 -9.45
CA ARG A 58 2.00 -1.38 -10.57
C ARG A 58 0.56 -0.92 -10.75
N TRP A 59 -0.16 -0.71 -9.66
CA TRP A 59 -1.51 -0.16 -9.73
C TRP A 59 -1.50 1.24 -10.34
N LEU A 60 -0.71 2.17 -9.78
CA LEU A 60 -0.63 3.54 -10.29
C LEU A 60 -0.13 3.61 -11.74
N ALA A 61 0.78 2.74 -12.14
CA ALA A 61 1.24 2.67 -13.53
C ALA A 61 0.12 2.32 -14.51
N ARG A 62 -0.84 1.48 -14.10
CA ARG A 62 -2.03 1.16 -14.90
C ARG A 62 -3.01 2.31 -14.96
N GLU A 63 -3.31 2.91 -13.81
CA GLU A 63 -4.23 4.05 -13.72
C GLU A 63 -3.75 5.27 -14.51
N LEU A 64 -2.43 5.42 -14.65
CA LEU A 64 -1.81 6.51 -15.39
C LEU A 64 -1.46 6.15 -16.84
N LYS A 65 -1.90 4.97 -17.33
CA LYS A 65 -1.72 4.57 -18.72
C LYS A 65 -2.40 5.58 -19.65
N GLY A 66 -1.69 5.97 -20.71
CA GLY A 66 -2.17 6.98 -21.66
C GLY A 66 -1.89 8.43 -21.23
N THR A 67 -1.28 8.66 -20.07
CA THR A 67 -0.76 9.97 -19.66
C THR A 67 0.75 10.07 -19.93
N SER A 68 1.32 11.28 -19.81
CA SER A 68 2.77 11.52 -19.84
C SER A 68 3.49 11.13 -18.54
N VAL A 69 2.78 10.49 -17.58
CA VAL A 69 3.32 10.16 -16.27
C VAL A 69 3.74 8.70 -16.21
N THR A 70 5.02 8.46 -15.91
CA THR A 70 5.56 7.12 -15.63
C THR A 70 5.66 6.88 -14.14
N VAL A 71 5.40 5.65 -13.70
CA VAL A 71 5.50 5.23 -12.30
C VAL A 71 6.39 4.00 -12.21
N ASN A 72 7.55 4.09 -11.56
CA ASN A 72 8.46 2.96 -11.42
C ASN A 72 8.94 2.85 -9.97
N CYS A 73 9.50 1.68 -9.62
CA CYS A 73 10.11 1.48 -8.33
C CYS A 73 11.53 0.96 -8.46
N CYS A 74 12.39 1.30 -7.51
CA CYS A 74 13.77 0.83 -7.45
C CYS A 74 14.15 0.33 -6.07
N THR A 75 15.19 -0.50 -6.02
CA THR A 75 15.89 -0.84 -4.79
C THR A 75 17.30 -0.24 -4.82
N PRO A 76 17.76 0.42 -3.75
CA PRO A 76 19.13 0.94 -3.67
C PRO A 76 20.17 -0.17 -3.40
N GLY A 77 19.72 -1.41 -3.19
CA GLY A 77 20.57 -2.52 -2.79
C GLY A 77 21.04 -2.42 -1.34
N LEU A 78 22.11 -3.15 -1.00
CA LEU A 78 22.68 -3.17 0.33
C LEU A 78 23.64 -1.97 0.48
N VAL A 79 23.15 -0.88 1.07
CA VAL A 79 23.92 0.37 1.24
C VAL A 79 24.46 0.51 2.66
N ARG A 80 25.78 0.66 2.77
CA ARG A 80 26.49 0.90 4.04
C ARG A 80 26.23 2.30 4.58
N GLY A 81 26.35 2.47 5.90
CA GLY A 81 26.12 3.77 6.56
C GLY A 81 24.65 4.16 6.66
N THR A 82 23.72 3.33 6.17
CA THR A 82 22.29 3.50 6.46
C THR A 82 22.00 3.09 7.89
N ARG A 83 21.05 3.78 8.55
CA ARG A 83 20.59 3.41 9.91
C ARG A 83 19.75 2.12 9.94
N HIS A 84 19.64 1.40 8.82
CA HIS A 84 18.81 0.20 8.67
C HIS A 84 19.24 -0.92 9.63
N PHE A 85 20.55 -1.09 9.87
CA PHE A 85 21.09 -2.12 10.75
C PHE A 85 21.36 -1.64 12.19
N ARG A 86 20.92 -0.43 12.57
CA ARG A 86 21.24 0.16 13.88
C ARG A 86 20.83 -0.72 15.06
N ASN A 87 19.71 -1.42 14.93
CA ASN A 87 19.15 -2.29 15.96
C ASN A 87 19.40 -3.79 15.67
N SER A 88 20.28 -4.11 14.71
CA SER A 88 20.64 -5.49 14.39
C SER A 88 21.64 -6.05 15.40
N PRO A 89 21.59 -7.36 15.74
CA PRO A 89 22.63 -8.01 16.54
C PRO A 89 24.04 -7.84 15.97
N LEU A 90 24.17 -7.65 14.66
CA LEU A 90 25.44 -7.35 13.97
C LEU A 90 26.08 -6.04 14.46
N MET A 91 25.29 -5.14 15.03
CA MET A 91 25.69 -3.82 15.48
C MET A 91 25.62 -3.67 17.01
N SER A 92 25.40 -4.76 17.75
CA SER A 92 25.23 -4.70 19.22
C SER A 92 26.56 -4.79 19.99
N SER A 93 27.54 -5.55 19.51
CA SER A 93 28.83 -5.76 20.16
C SER A 93 30.00 -5.15 19.39
N ILE A 94 30.95 -4.56 20.10
CA ILE A 94 32.16 -3.94 19.53
C ILE A 94 33.00 -4.98 18.77
N CYS A 95 33.13 -6.20 19.30
CA CYS A 95 33.86 -7.28 18.63
C CYS A 95 33.17 -7.71 17.33
N VAL A 96 31.84 -7.83 17.35
CA VAL A 96 31.06 -8.17 16.15
C VAL A 96 31.18 -7.07 15.10
N LYS A 97 31.15 -5.79 15.51
CA LYS A 97 31.40 -4.66 14.60
C LYS A 97 32.79 -4.70 13.99
N ALA A 98 33.84 -4.94 14.78
CA ALA A 98 35.22 -4.96 14.30
C ALA A 98 35.43 -6.05 13.24
N VAL A 99 34.78 -7.21 13.42
CA VAL A 99 34.84 -8.31 12.46
C VAL A 99 33.97 -8.05 11.23
N THR A 100 32.75 -7.53 11.39
CA THR A 100 31.80 -7.38 10.28
C THR A 100 32.03 -6.14 9.42
N TYR A 101 32.61 -5.06 9.98
CA TYR A 101 32.77 -3.78 9.30
C TYR A 101 33.65 -3.84 8.04
N PRO A 102 34.82 -4.53 8.01
CA PRO A 102 35.61 -4.67 6.79
C PRO A 102 34.83 -5.38 5.66
N TRP A 103 34.06 -6.41 6.00
CA TRP A 103 33.22 -7.12 5.03
C TRP A 103 32.06 -6.28 4.53
N MET A 104 31.40 -5.53 5.41
CA MET A 104 30.37 -4.57 5.03
C MET A 104 30.96 -3.47 4.12
N TRP A 105 32.16 -2.98 4.42
CA TRP A 105 32.82 -1.97 3.61
C TRP A 105 33.14 -2.49 2.19
N LEU A 106 33.53 -3.76 2.07
CA LEU A 106 33.93 -4.41 0.82
C LEU A 106 32.74 -4.85 -0.05
N PHE A 107 31.66 -5.35 0.55
CA PHE A 107 30.54 -5.96 -0.19
C PHE A 107 29.27 -5.09 -0.27
N MET A 108 29.18 -4.00 0.50
CA MET A 108 28.02 -3.09 0.44
C MET A 108 28.33 -1.82 -0.33
N LYS A 109 27.32 -1.33 -1.03
CA LYS A 109 27.36 -0.07 -1.77
C LYS A 109 27.50 1.11 -0.84
N ASN A 110 28.13 2.18 -1.31
CA ASN A 110 28.07 3.48 -0.67
C ASN A 110 26.78 4.25 -1.06
N ALA A 111 26.51 5.38 -0.41
CA ALA A 111 25.29 6.15 -0.64
C ALA A 111 25.17 6.70 -2.09
N PHE A 112 26.29 7.08 -2.70
CA PHE A 112 26.32 7.57 -4.08
C PHE A 112 25.95 6.47 -5.07
N GLU A 113 26.49 5.26 -4.87
CA GLU A 113 26.16 4.07 -5.66
C GLU A 113 24.69 3.66 -5.49
N GLY A 114 24.18 3.66 -4.24
CA GLY A 114 22.79 3.33 -3.96
C GLY A 114 21.77 4.32 -4.54
N ALA A 115 22.17 5.58 -4.73
CA ALA A 115 21.31 6.61 -5.31
C ALA A 115 21.23 6.57 -6.85
N GLN A 116 22.18 5.90 -7.53
CA GLN A 116 22.28 5.92 -9.00
C GLN A 116 20.98 5.46 -9.68
N CYS A 117 20.35 4.40 -9.16
CA CYS A 117 19.12 3.88 -9.74
C CYS A 117 17.99 4.90 -9.68
N ALA A 118 17.75 5.52 -8.52
CA ALA A 118 16.74 6.55 -8.37
C ALA A 118 17.02 7.77 -9.26
N ILE A 119 18.28 8.20 -9.38
CA ILE A 119 18.68 9.31 -10.23
C ILE A 119 18.43 8.97 -11.71
N ARG A 120 18.81 7.77 -12.16
CA ARG A 120 18.56 7.29 -13.53
C ARG A 120 17.08 7.28 -13.84
N LEU A 121 16.24 6.72 -12.96
CA LEU A 121 14.79 6.71 -13.16
C LEU A 121 14.19 8.11 -13.23
N ALA A 122 14.77 9.09 -12.52
CA ALA A 122 14.30 10.47 -12.52
C ALA A 122 14.72 11.25 -13.77
N THR A 123 15.87 10.91 -14.38
CA THR A 123 16.55 11.80 -15.35
C THR A 123 16.76 11.19 -16.72
N ASP A 124 16.79 9.86 -16.86
CA ASP A 124 17.17 9.21 -18.13
C ASP A 124 16.06 9.35 -19.19
N PRO A 125 16.34 10.01 -20.33
CA PRO A 125 15.40 10.11 -21.45
C PRO A 125 14.99 8.76 -22.05
N GLN A 126 15.85 7.73 -21.96
CA GLN A 126 15.55 6.39 -22.46
C GLN A 126 14.40 5.71 -21.69
N LEU A 127 14.16 6.14 -20.45
CA LEU A 127 13.10 5.63 -19.58
C LEU A 127 11.83 6.46 -19.65
N LYS A 128 11.61 7.21 -20.74
CA LYS A 128 10.42 8.06 -20.91
C LYS A 128 9.13 7.25 -21.03
N GLU A 129 9.18 6.06 -21.61
CA GLU A 129 7.99 5.22 -21.84
C GLU A 129 7.92 4.03 -20.89
N VAL A 130 8.96 3.81 -20.07
CA VAL A 130 9.02 2.70 -19.12
C VAL A 130 8.19 3.05 -17.88
N THR A 131 7.20 2.22 -17.56
CA THR A 131 6.28 2.41 -16.43
C THR A 131 5.82 1.06 -15.87
N GLY A 132 5.58 1.00 -14.57
CA GLY A 132 5.15 -0.21 -13.85
C GLY A 132 6.28 -1.17 -13.50
N GLU A 133 7.53 -0.77 -13.71
CA GLU A 133 8.68 -1.66 -13.59
C GLU A 133 9.40 -1.57 -12.24
N TYR A 134 10.09 -2.67 -11.92
CA TYR A 134 10.96 -2.78 -10.75
C TYR A 134 12.42 -2.82 -11.18
N PHE A 135 13.21 -1.90 -10.62
CA PHE A 135 14.63 -1.76 -10.95
C PHE A 135 15.52 -2.18 -9.80
N ASN A 136 16.49 -3.04 -10.13
CA ASN A 136 17.62 -3.38 -9.27
C ASN A 136 18.89 -3.06 -10.03
N ASP A 137 19.81 -2.34 -9.40
CA ASP A 137 21.09 -1.98 -10.01
C ASP A 137 20.98 -1.30 -11.39
N CYS A 138 20.00 -0.39 -11.51
CA CYS A 138 19.68 0.35 -12.74
C CYS A 138 19.12 -0.49 -13.90
N GLU A 139 18.83 -1.77 -13.67
CA GLU A 139 18.25 -2.69 -14.65
C GLU A 139 16.85 -3.13 -14.23
N ILE A 140 15.99 -3.41 -15.23
CA ILE A 140 14.66 -3.97 -15.00
C ILE A 140 14.84 -5.42 -14.58
N VAL A 141 14.25 -5.80 -13.45
CA VAL A 141 14.29 -7.17 -12.94
C VAL A 141 12.91 -7.64 -12.52
N GLU A 142 12.70 -8.95 -12.59
CA GLU A 142 11.48 -9.54 -12.06
C GLU A 142 11.42 -9.39 -10.54
N SER A 143 10.25 -8.97 -10.07
CA SER A 143 9.93 -8.92 -8.64
C SER A 143 9.34 -10.24 -8.16
N SER A 144 9.05 -10.35 -6.87
CA SER A 144 8.27 -11.48 -6.33
C SER A 144 6.95 -11.72 -7.07
N GLU A 145 6.49 -12.97 -7.08
CA GLU A 145 5.23 -13.40 -7.71
C GLU A 145 4.05 -12.57 -7.20
N MET A 146 3.90 -12.45 -5.87
CA MET A 146 2.87 -11.60 -5.25
C MET A 146 2.99 -10.15 -5.68
N GLY A 147 4.21 -9.65 -5.90
CA GLY A 147 4.41 -8.30 -6.38
C GLY A 147 3.80 -8.07 -7.76
N GLN A 148 3.75 -9.11 -8.61
CA GLN A 148 3.25 -9.07 -9.98
C GLN A 148 1.72 -9.25 -10.06
N ASP A 149 1.08 -9.63 -8.95
CA ASP A 149 -0.36 -9.89 -8.88
C ASP A 149 -1.18 -8.61 -9.10
N LYS A 150 -2.03 -8.68 -10.11
CA LYS A 150 -2.88 -7.58 -10.60
C LYS A 150 -4.01 -7.27 -9.63
N GLU A 151 -4.66 -8.31 -9.13
CA GLU A 151 -5.84 -8.20 -8.27
C GLU A 151 -5.44 -7.82 -6.87
N LEU A 152 -4.32 -8.37 -6.37
CA LEU A 152 -3.75 -7.96 -5.10
C LEU A 152 -3.38 -6.47 -5.09
N ALA A 153 -2.83 -5.95 -6.20
CA ALA A 153 -2.52 -4.53 -6.34
C ALA A 153 -3.79 -3.65 -6.30
N LYS A 154 -4.88 -4.08 -6.96
CA LYS A 154 -6.20 -3.44 -6.91
C LYS A 154 -6.72 -3.40 -5.48
N LYS A 155 -6.80 -4.56 -4.82
CA LYS A 155 -7.29 -4.71 -3.45
C LYS A 155 -6.52 -3.83 -2.46
N LEU A 156 -5.18 -3.89 -2.50
CA LEU A 156 -4.32 -3.06 -1.66
C LEU A 156 -4.63 -1.57 -1.83
N TYR A 157 -4.75 -1.10 -3.07
CA TYR A 157 -5.03 0.30 -3.34
C TYR A 157 -6.41 0.72 -2.84
N MET A 158 -7.46 -0.07 -3.11
CA MET A 158 -8.82 0.23 -2.66
C MET A 158 -8.91 0.28 -1.15
N GLN A 159 -8.29 -0.67 -0.47
CA GLN A 159 -8.22 -0.66 0.99
C GLN A 159 -7.45 0.58 1.50
N THR A 160 -6.37 0.99 0.81
CA THR A 160 -5.62 2.22 1.15
C THR A 160 -6.49 3.45 1.06
N ILE A 161 -7.28 3.59 -0.01
CA ILE A 161 -8.21 4.71 -0.15
C ILE A 161 -9.27 4.67 0.96
N LYS A 162 -9.92 3.52 1.20
CA LYS A 162 -10.93 3.34 2.26
C LYS A 162 -10.38 3.72 3.64
N THR A 163 -9.17 3.27 3.98
CA THR A 163 -8.51 3.61 5.25
C THR A 163 -8.11 5.08 5.32
N LEU A 164 -7.62 5.67 4.24
CA LEU A 164 -7.28 7.10 4.22
C LEU A 164 -8.53 7.97 4.38
N GLU A 165 -9.65 7.62 3.77
CA GLU A 165 -10.92 8.34 3.93
C GLU A 165 -11.48 8.26 5.36
N SER A 166 -11.26 7.15 6.06
CA SER A 166 -11.71 7.02 7.46
C SER A 166 -10.80 7.74 8.47
N VAL A 167 -9.51 7.85 8.17
CA VAL A 167 -8.50 8.43 9.09
C VAL A 167 -8.19 9.89 8.80
N THR A 168 -8.39 10.34 7.55
CA THR A 168 -8.05 11.71 7.13
C THR A 168 -9.29 12.50 6.71
N LYS A 169 -9.28 13.81 6.95
CA LYS A 169 -10.29 14.74 6.39
C LYS A 169 -10.03 15.08 4.92
N LEU A 170 -9.07 14.40 4.27
CA LEU A 170 -8.72 14.64 2.88
C LEU A 170 -9.73 13.89 2.02
N THR A 171 -10.55 14.63 1.28
CA THR A 171 -11.37 14.05 0.23
C THR A 171 -10.44 13.61 -0.91
N VAL A 172 -10.44 12.33 -1.22
CA VAL A 172 -9.79 11.82 -2.43
C VAL A 172 -10.59 12.37 -3.61
N ASP A 173 -9.92 13.08 -4.52
CA ASP A 173 -10.53 13.67 -5.71
C ASP A 173 -10.90 12.57 -6.72
N ARG A 174 -12.07 11.93 -6.50
CA ARG A 174 -12.51 10.73 -7.22
C ARG A 174 -12.66 10.95 -8.74
N GLU A 175 -13.05 12.15 -9.16
CA GLU A 175 -13.15 12.52 -10.59
C GLU A 175 -11.78 12.56 -11.27
N ALA A 176 -10.75 13.09 -10.59
CA ALA A 176 -9.40 13.17 -11.15
C ALA A 176 -8.69 11.80 -11.30
N TYR A 177 -9.23 10.74 -10.70
CA TYR A 177 -8.66 9.39 -10.74
C TYR A 177 -9.38 8.44 -11.69
N GLY A 178 -10.47 8.85 -12.35
CA GLY A 178 -11.15 7.98 -13.32
C GLY A 178 -11.57 6.65 -12.71
N MET A 179 -11.97 6.63 -11.44
CA MET A 179 -12.66 5.48 -10.86
C MET A 179 -14.00 5.37 -11.58
N ASP A 180 -14.04 4.55 -12.63
CA ASP A 180 -15.25 4.30 -13.38
C ASP A 180 -16.37 3.88 -12.43
N LEU A 181 -17.59 4.32 -12.76
CA LEU A 181 -18.80 4.07 -11.98
C LEU A 181 -19.00 2.57 -11.67
N GLU A 182 -18.49 1.67 -12.52
CA GLU A 182 -18.47 0.22 -12.31
C GLU A 182 -17.62 -0.22 -11.10
N LEU A 183 -16.44 0.37 -10.91
CA LEU A 183 -15.54 0.05 -9.81
C LEU A 183 -16.07 0.62 -8.48
N GLN A 184 -16.78 1.75 -8.56
CA GLN A 184 -17.53 2.31 -7.45
C GLN A 184 -18.73 1.42 -7.07
N MET A 185 -19.46 0.88 -8.06
CA MET A 185 -20.55 -0.07 -7.83
C MET A 185 -20.05 -1.41 -7.26
N GLU A 186 -18.90 -1.92 -7.72
CA GLU A 186 -18.23 -3.09 -7.12
C GLU A 186 -17.88 -2.81 -5.65
N MET A 187 -17.22 -1.68 -5.35
CA MET A 187 -16.87 -1.27 -3.98
C MET A 187 -18.11 -1.11 -3.08
N GLU A 188 -19.17 -0.46 -3.57
CA GLU A 188 -20.40 -0.26 -2.82
C GLU A 188 -21.17 -1.59 -2.61
N SER A 189 -21.08 -2.53 -3.56
CA SER A 189 -21.67 -3.86 -3.44
C SER A 189 -20.94 -4.76 -2.44
N GLU A 190 -19.61 -4.77 -2.44
CA GLU A 190 -18.81 -5.50 -1.45
C GLU A 190 -18.96 -4.89 -0.05
N LEU A 191 -19.03 -3.55 0.05
CA LEU A 191 -19.29 -2.85 1.31
C LEU A 191 -20.68 -3.17 1.89
N ARG A 192 -21.67 -3.43 1.05
CA ARG A 192 -23.00 -3.91 1.48
C ARG A 192 -23.01 -5.35 1.96
N LEU A 193 -22.10 -6.19 1.47
CA LEU A 193 -21.97 -7.59 1.89
C LEU A 193 -21.21 -7.74 3.22
N GLU A 194 -20.31 -6.81 3.54
CA GLU A 194 -19.55 -6.78 4.81
C GLU A 194 -20.26 -6.02 5.95
N ALA A 195 -21.37 -5.34 5.68
CA ALA A 195 -22.14 -4.67 6.73
C ALA A 195 -22.75 -5.73 7.67
N PRO A 196 -22.51 -5.65 8.99
CA PRO A 196 -23.08 -6.61 9.91
C PRO A 196 -24.61 -6.55 9.84
N ALA A 197 -25.25 -7.72 9.74
CA ALA A 197 -26.71 -7.90 9.75
C ALA A 197 -27.41 -7.35 11.02
N GLU A 198 -26.64 -6.79 11.95
CA GLU A 198 -27.10 -6.29 13.24
C GLU A 198 -27.93 -4.99 13.10
N ALA A 199 -27.73 -4.21 12.03
CA ALA A 199 -28.48 -2.96 11.82
C ALA A 199 -29.96 -3.17 11.45
N GLU A 200 -30.34 -4.33 10.89
CA GLU A 200 -31.75 -4.61 10.55
C GLU A 200 -32.53 -5.18 11.74
N THR A 201 -31.86 -5.86 12.68
CA THR A 201 -32.51 -6.40 13.90
C THR A 201 -32.87 -5.32 14.92
N GLU A 202 -32.04 -4.29 15.11
CA GLU A 202 -32.36 -3.21 16.06
C GLU A 202 -33.52 -2.33 15.57
N THR A 203 -33.63 -2.10 14.26
CA THR A 203 -34.78 -1.36 13.69
C THR A 203 -36.08 -2.14 13.79
N ASN A 204 -36.06 -3.48 13.67
CA ASN A 204 -37.26 -4.30 13.81
C ASN A 204 -37.69 -4.51 15.27
N GLN A 205 -36.74 -4.65 16.21
CA GLN A 205 -37.07 -4.73 17.64
C GLN A 205 -37.60 -3.40 18.19
N ALA A 206 -37.01 -2.26 17.79
CA ALA A 206 -37.50 -0.94 18.18
C ALA A 206 -38.87 -0.60 17.55
N ALA A 207 -39.21 -1.16 16.39
CA ALA A 207 -40.53 -1.01 15.77
C ALA A 207 -41.59 -1.89 16.44
N GLU A 208 -41.24 -3.10 16.89
CA GLU A 208 -42.16 -3.99 17.63
C GLU A 208 -42.45 -3.50 19.05
N GLU A 209 -41.48 -2.91 19.76
CA GLU A 209 -41.71 -2.34 21.10
C GLU A 209 -42.60 -1.09 21.04
N LYS A 210 -42.38 -0.19 20.08
CA LYS A 210 -43.25 0.99 19.86
C LYS A 210 -44.66 0.63 19.42
N GLY A 211 -44.85 -0.51 18.74
CA GLY A 211 -46.17 -1.03 18.37
C GLY A 211 -46.96 -1.56 19.56
N LYS A 212 -46.28 -2.09 20.59
CA LYS A 212 -46.93 -2.62 21.81
C LYS A 212 -47.28 -1.52 22.81
N GLU A 213 -46.43 -0.51 23.00
CA GLU A 213 -46.74 0.63 23.88
C GLU A 213 -47.98 1.42 23.40
N ASN A 214 -48.09 1.70 22.10
CA ASN A 214 -49.25 2.40 21.55
C ASN A 214 -50.56 1.57 21.64
N GLY A 215 -50.47 0.24 21.65
CA GLY A 215 -51.64 -0.65 21.77
C GLY A 215 -52.16 -0.76 23.21
N GLU A 216 -51.29 -0.61 24.21
CA GLU A 216 -51.67 -0.63 25.63
C GLU A 216 -52.24 0.71 26.11
N GLU A 217 -51.71 1.86 25.64
CA GLU A 217 -52.28 3.18 25.93
C GLU A 217 -53.71 3.34 25.36
N GLN A 218 -53.97 2.83 24.14
CA GLN A 218 -55.32 2.87 23.56
C GLN A 218 -56.33 1.94 24.24
N ARG A 219 -55.89 0.88 24.93
CA ARG A 219 -56.77 -0.01 25.69
C ARG A 219 -57.11 0.49 27.10
N GLN A 220 -56.30 1.40 27.66
CA GLN A 220 -56.59 2.03 28.95
C GLN A 220 -57.48 3.28 28.84
N SER A 221 -57.59 3.92 27.67
CA SER A 221 -58.47 5.07 27.47
C SER A 221 -59.94 4.72 27.14
N LEU A 222 -60.31 3.44 27.16
CA LEU A 222 -61.63 2.92 26.76
C LEU A 222 -62.30 2.05 27.84
N LYS A 223 -61.95 2.24 29.12
CA LYS A 223 -62.67 1.71 30.28
C LYS A 223 -63.07 2.82 31.24
#